data_AF-A0A968P5V8-F1
#
_entry.id   AF-A0A968P5V8-F1
#
_cell.length_a   1.000
_cell.length_b   1.000
_cell.length_c   1.000
_cell.angle_alpha   90.00
_cell.angle_beta   90.00
_cell.angle_gamma   90.00
#
_symmetry.space_group_name_H-M   'P 1'
#
loop_
_entity.id
_entity.type
_entity.pdbx_description
1 polymer ?
#
loop_
_entity_poly.entity_id
_entity_poly.type
_entity_poly.pdbx_seq_one_letter_code
_entity_poly.pdbx_strand_id
1 'polypeptide(L)'
;MSIPEFDVLYSISDLHMGGKTGFQIFNHGALLAELVRSLAAPPPSKPIVLVINGDLVDFLAEAPARYFDPEGAIAKLERISTDPAFAPVFDAFADYVKVPGCHLAWVLGNHDVELALPPVEGWLIERLTGGDSAARGRIFSALHGAGFKCKVGGKQVLCIHGNEVDDWNVIDYLALLQTARAINREVEPPEWDACAGTRMVIDIMNDIKREYPFIDLLKPETQAALPAVVAIAPKFLRKASRLGKVLAKKSKDRDRMDKGFLGAESEAGETLPSDQELAREFLGSAFGELPPARATTDAERC
;
A
#
# COMPACT_ATOMS: atom_id res chain seq x y z
N MET A 1 -10.15 23.62 -18.88
CA MET A 1 -9.21 22.49 -19.02
C MET A 1 -10.02 21.26 -19.42
N SER A 2 -9.63 20.55 -20.49
CA SER A 2 -10.26 19.28 -20.87
C SER A 2 -9.60 18.12 -20.11
N ILE A 3 -10.39 17.28 -19.45
CA ILE A 3 -9.93 16.00 -18.88
C ILE A 3 -9.99 14.90 -19.95
N PRO A 4 -9.15 13.86 -19.89
CA PRO A 4 -9.15 12.78 -20.88
C PRO A 4 -10.51 12.05 -20.91
N GLU A 5 -10.88 11.55 -22.09
CA GLU A 5 -12.15 10.87 -22.34
C GLU A 5 -11.92 9.52 -23.00
N PHE A 6 -12.59 8.50 -22.47
CA PHE A 6 -12.48 7.10 -22.91
C PHE A 6 -13.88 6.51 -23.10
N ASP A 7 -13.98 5.45 -23.91
CA ASP A 7 -15.22 4.69 -24.07
C ASP A 7 -15.41 3.68 -22.93
N VAL A 8 -14.31 3.09 -22.44
CA VAL A 8 -14.30 2.13 -21.34
C VAL A 8 -13.13 2.41 -20.40
N LEU A 9 -13.38 2.26 -19.11
CA LEU A 9 -12.38 2.25 -18.05
C LEU A 9 -12.39 0.88 -17.36
N TYR A 10 -11.22 0.26 -17.28
CA TYR A 10 -10.95 -0.89 -16.43
C TYR A 10 -10.12 -0.43 -15.25
N SER A 11 -10.35 -0.98 -14.06
CA SER A 11 -9.56 -0.67 -12.87
C SER A 11 -9.15 -1.95 -12.16
N ILE A 12 -7.87 -2.03 -11.81
CA ILE A 12 -7.28 -3.07 -10.97
C ILE A 12 -6.45 -2.38 -9.88
N SER A 13 -6.35 -2.97 -8.69
CA SER A 13 -5.60 -2.41 -7.55
C SER A 13 -4.99 -3.54 -6.72
N ASP A 14 -4.17 -3.18 -5.74
CA ASP A 14 -3.73 -4.07 -4.66
C ASP A 14 -3.09 -5.36 -5.18
N LEU A 15 -2.26 -5.21 -6.21
CA LEU A 15 -1.52 -6.32 -6.80
C LEU A 15 -0.34 -6.72 -5.92
N HIS A 16 0.24 -5.77 -5.16
CA HIS A 16 1.29 -6.02 -4.17
C HIS A 16 2.40 -6.95 -4.71
N MET A 17 2.82 -6.72 -5.96
CA MET A 17 3.88 -7.52 -6.58
C MET A 17 5.20 -7.24 -5.86
N GLY A 18 5.65 -8.18 -5.04
CA GLY A 18 6.82 -8.01 -4.21
C GLY A 18 7.08 -9.22 -3.32
N GLY A 19 8.23 -9.20 -2.66
CA GLY A 19 8.67 -10.29 -1.80
C GLY A 19 9.37 -11.42 -2.53
N LYS A 20 10.04 -12.26 -1.73
CA LYS A 20 10.68 -13.50 -2.21
C LYS A 20 9.62 -14.56 -2.50
N THR A 21 9.93 -15.51 -3.39
CA THR A 21 9.07 -16.68 -3.64
C THR A 21 8.59 -17.32 -2.33
N GLY A 22 7.28 -17.52 -2.22
CA GLY A 22 6.62 -18.03 -1.01
C GLY A 22 6.14 -16.96 -0.02
N PHE A 23 6.62 -15.72 -0.14
CA PHE A 23 6.12 -14.54 0.59
C PHE A 23 5.16 -13.70 -0.27
N GLN A 24 5.19 -13.89 -1.59
CA GLN A 24 4.38 -13.19 -2.56
C GLN A 24 2.88 -13.44 -2.31
N ILE A 25 2.14 -12.39 -1.94
CA ILE A 25 0.69 -12.46 -1.69
C ILE A 25 -0.06 -12.67 -3.00
N PHE A 26 0.36 -11.96 -4.04
CA PHE A 26 -0.08 -12.18 -5.41
C PHE A 26 0.85 -13.16 -6.12
N ASN A 27 0.30 -14.21 -6.73
CA ASN A 27 1.07 -15.20 -7.49
C ASN A 27 0.38 -15.64 -8.80
N HIS A 28 -0.61 -14.88 -9.27
CA HIS A 28 -1.39 -15.15 -10.48
C HIS A 28 -1.00 -14.26 -11.67
N GLY A 29 0.28 -13.89 -11.78
CA GLY A 29 0.76 -12.95 -12.81
C GLY A 29 0.48 -13.39 -14.24
N ALA A 30 0.51 -14.69 -14.54
CA ALA A 30 0.14 -15.19 -15.87
C ALA A 30 -1.32 -14.89 -16.23
N LEU A 31 -2.25 -15.08 -15.27
CA LEU A 31 -3.67 -14.82 -15.48
C LEU A 31 -3.95 -13.33 -15.67
N LEU A 32 -3.30 -12.48 -14.86
CA LEU A 32 -3.42 -11.03 -15.03
C LEU A 32 -2.84 -10.57 -16.38
N ALA A 33 -1.70 -11.13 -16.78
CA ALA A 33 -1.11 -10.83 -18.09
C ALA A 33 -2.07 -11.21 -19.25
N GLU A 34 -2.74 -12.36 -19.17
CA GLU A 34 -3.76 -12.77 -20.13
C GLU A 34 -4.96 -11.81 -20.14
N LEU A 35 -5.45 -11.39 -18.96
CA LEU A 35 -6.50 -10.39 -18.85
C LEU A 35 -6.09 -9.09 -19.57
N VAL A 36 -4.92 -8.54 -19.25
CA VAL A 36 -4.41 -7.30 -19.85
C VAL A 36 -4.29 -7.42 -21.37
N ARG A 37 -3.75 -8.54 -21.87
CA ARG A 37 -3.66 -8.79 -23.32
C ARG A 37 -5.04 -8.88 -23.96
N SER A 38 -6.02 -9.48 -23.29
CA SER A 38 -7.39 -9.59 -23.80
C SER A 38 -8.08 -8.23 -23.93
N LEU A 39 -7.74 -7.25 -23.08
CA LEU A 39 -8.27 -5.88 -23.19
C LEU A 39 -7.80 -5.18 -24.46
N ALA A 40 -6.64 -5.56 -25.00
CA ALA A 40 -6.05 -4.98 -26.20
C ALA A 40 -6.31 -5.80 -27.49
N ALA A 41 -7.01 -6.93 -27.39
CA ALA A 41 -7.22 -7.87 -28.49
C ALA A 41 -8.71 -8.23 -28.69
N PRO A 42 -9.33 -7.87 -29.83
CA PRO A 42 -8.77 -7.09 -30.94
C PRO A 42 -8.48 -5.63 -30.53
N PRO A 43 -7.63 -4.90 -31.28
CA PRO A 43 -7.39 -3.48 -31.01
C PRO A 43 -8.72 -2.70 -30.92
N PRO A 44 -8.87 -1.84 -29.92
CA PRO A 44 -10.15 -1.20 -29.67
C PRO A 44 -10.43 -0.13 -30.74
N SER A 45 -11.67 -0.06 -31.20
CA SER A 45 -12.11 0.95 -32.19
C SER A 45 -12.28 2.35 -31.59
N LYS A 46 -12.31 2.43 -30.25
CA LYS A 46 -12.39 3.67 -29.47
C LYS A 46 -11.39 3.61 -28.30
N PRO A 47 -10.95 4.75 -27.76
CA PRO A 47 -9.98 4.76 -26.67
C PRO A 47 -10.50 4.07 -25.40
N ILE A 48 -9.68 3.22 -24.80
CA ILE A 48 -9.90 2.60 -23.49
C ILE A 48 -8.78 2.98 -22.53
N VAL A 49 -9.05 2.93 -21.23
CA VAL A 49 -8.03 3.10 -20.20
C VAL A 49 -8.04 1.94 -19.20
N LEU A 50 -6.87 1.41 -18.89
CA LEU A 50 -6.63 0.55 -17.75
C LEU A 50 -6.00 1.38 -16.63
N VAL A 51 -6.67 1.46 -15.49
CA VAL A 51 -6.19 2.17 -14.31
C VAL A 51 -5.61 1.15 -13.34
N ILE A 52 -4.32 1.30 -13.05
CA ILE A 52 -3.66 0.68 -11.90
C ILE A 52 -3.92 1.60 -10.70
N ASN A 53 -4.89 1.25 -9.87
CA ASN A 53 -5.44 2.10 -8.83
C ASN A 53 -4.74 1.87 -7.47
N GLY A 54 -3.42 2.08 -7.47
CA GLY A 54 -2.55 1.93 -6.31
C GLY A 54 -2.07 0.50 -6.05
N ASP A 55 -0.98 0.43 -5.28
CA ASP A 55 -0.34 -0.79 -4.80
C ASP A 55 -0.06 -1.81 -5.91
N LEU A 56 0.60 -1.35 -6.99
CA LEU A 56 1.05 -2.25 -8.04
C LEU A 56 2.12 -3.20 -7.52
N VAL A 57 3.10 -2.62 -6.84
CA VAL A 57 4.29 -3.27 -6.31
C VAL A 57 4.32 -3.11 -4.79
N ASP A 58 5.00 -4.01 -4.10
CA ASP A 58 5.15 -3.91 -2.65
C ASP A 58 6.62 -3.71 -2.28
N PHE A 59 7.05 -2.45 -2.13
CA PHE A 59 8.41 -2.15 -1.69
C PHE A 59 8.65 -2.54 -0.23
N LEU A 60 7.60 -2.69 0.58
CA LEU A 60 7.69 -3.08 1.99
C LEU A 60 7.98 -4.57 2.15
N ALA A 61 7.62 -5.38 1.15
CA ALA A 61 7.96 -6.81 1.07
C ALA A 61 9.41 -7.07 0.60
N GLU A 62 10.09 -6.06 0.05
CA GLU A 62 11.43 -6.19 -0.52
C GLU A 62 12.56 -6.06 0.51
N ALA A 63 13.65 -6.81 0.29
CA ALA A 63 14.84 -6.73 1.13
C ALA A 63 15.86 -5.70 0.56
N PRO A 64 16.51 -4.87 1.38
CA PRO A 64 16.21 -4.65 2.80
C PRO A 64 14.87 -3.92 2.98
N ALA A 65 14.07 -4.40 3.93
CA ALA A 65 12.78 -3.81 4.24
C ALA A 65 13.01 -2.47 4.96
N ARG A 66 12.48 -1.39 4.38
CA ARG A 66 12.59 -0.01 4.88
C ARG A 66 11.23 0.64 4.77
N TYR A 67 10.95 1.64 5.62
CA TYR A 67 9.70 2.40 5.53
C TYR A 67 9.60 3.23 4.24
N PHE A 68 10.76 3.59 3.68
CA PHE A 68 10.92 4.30 2.42
C PHE A 68 12.38 4.14 1.97
N ASP A 69 12.60 3.79 0.70
CA ASP A 69 13.94 3.47 0.17
C ASP A 69 14.26 4.10 -1.19
N PRO A 70 14.46 5.43 -1.25
CA PRO A 70 14.77 6.12 -2.50
C PRO A 70 15.94 5.55 -3.29
N GLU A 71 17.01 5.17 -2.58
CA GLU A 71 18.26 4.67 -3.16
C GLU A 71 18.11 3.25 -3.71
N GLY A 72 17.37 2.39 -3.00
CA GLY A 72 17.13 1.00 -3.38
C GLY A 72 15.93 0.77 -4.31
N ALA A 73 15.07 1.78 -4.49
CA ALA A 73 13.79 1.65 -5.19
C ALA A 73 13.92 1.05 -6.59
N ILE A 74 14.85 1.55 -7.41
CA ILE A 74 15.03 1.05 -8.79
C ILE A 74 15.48 -0.41 -8.77
N ALA A 75 16.44 -0.78 -7.92
CA ALA A 75 16.93 -2.16 -7.84
C ALA A 75 15.82 -3.12 -7.39
N LYS A 76 15.00 -2.71 -6.43
CA LYS A 76 13.81 -3.45 -5.98
C LYS A 76 12.80 -3.61 -7.11
N LEU A 77 12.50 -2.53 -7.82
CA LEU A 77 11.54 -2.52 -8.92
C LEU A 77 12.02 -3.39 -10.09
N GLU A 78 13.31 -3.33 -10.43
CA GLU A 78 13.93 -4.20 -11.44
C GLU A 78 13.79 -5.67 -11.06
N ARG A 79 14.12 -6.03 -9.82
CA ARG A 79 13.96 -7.40 -9.31
C ARG A 79 12.51 -7.86 -9.36
N ILE A 80 11.56 -7.03 -8.95
CA ILE A 80 10.12 -7.33 -9.03
C ILE A 80 9.72 -7.55 -10.50
N SER A 81 10.13 -6.65 -11.40
CA SER A 81 9.75 -6.70 -12.82
C SER A 81 10.34 -7.89 -13.59
N THR A 82 11.37 -8.53 -13.05
CA THR A 82 12.06 -9.69 -13.62
C THR A 82 11.77 -10.99 -12.87
N ASP A 83 11.02 -10.91 -11.76
CA ASP A 83 10.58 -12.09 -11.03
C ASP A 83 9.66 -12.95 -11.91
N PRO A 84 9.87 -14.28 -12.02
CA PRO A 84 9.02 -15.14 -12.85
C PRO A 84 7.52 -15.06 -12.53
N ALA A 85 7.15 -14.72 -11.28
CA ALA A 85 5.75 -14.56 -10.89
C ALA A 85 5.11 -13.29 -11.47
N PHE A 86 5.91 -12.26 -11.79
CA PHE A 86 5.43 -10.90 -12.10
C PHE A 86 5.85 -10.39 -13.48
N ALA A 87 6.97 -10.85 -14.02
CA ALA A 87 7.49 -10.44 -15.33
C ALA A 87 6.42 -10.51 -16.45
N PRO A 88 5.56 -11.56 -16.53
CA PRO A 88 4.50 -11.59 -17.53
C PRO A 88 3.53 -10.40 -17.46
N VAL A 89 3.29 -9.84 -16.27
CA VAL A 89 2.41 -8.68 -16.05
C VAL A 89 3.05 -7.42 -16.62
N PHE A 90 4.32 -7.17 -16.33
CA PHE A 90 5.07 -6.03 -16.87
C PHE A 90 5.19 -6.12 -18.40
N ASP A 91 5.41 -7.32 -18.93
CA ASP A 91 5.43 -7.56 -20.38
C ASP A 91 4.07 -7.29 -21.00
N ALA A 92 2.98 -7.74 -20.37
CA ALA A 92 1.63 -7.47 -20.83
C ALA A 92 1.29 -5.97 -20.81
N PHE A 93 1.71 -5.22 -19.79
CA PHE A 93 1.56 -3.76 -19.78
C PHE A 93 2.36 -3.09 -20.88
N ALA A 94 3.61 -3.53 -21.11
CA ALA A 94 4.47 -3.01 -22.16
C ALA A 94 3.88 -3.25 -23.56
N ASP A 95 3.27 -4.42 -23.78
CA ASP A 95 2.57 -4.72 -25.03
C ASP A 95 1.25 -3.95 -25.15
N TYR A 96 0.50 -3.83 -24.06
CA TYR A 96 -0.76 -3.09 -24.00
C TYR A 96 -0.58 -1.62 -24.41
N VAL A 97 0.43 -0.93 -23.87
CA VAL A 97 0.68 0.49 -24.23
C VAL A 97 1.19 0.68 -25.65
N LYS A 98 1.59 -0.37 -26.38
CA LYS A 98 1.94 -0.29 -27.81
C LYS A 98 0.70 -0.31 -28.72
N VAL A 99 -0.43 -0.80 -28.24
CA VAL A 99 -1.66 -0.90 -29.03
C VAL A 99 -2.34 0.47 -29.15
N PRO A 100 -2.61 0.98 -30.37
CA PRO A 100 -3.35 2.23 -30.54
C PRO A 100 -4.71 2.19 -29.85
N GLY A 101 -5.04 3.25 -29.10
CA GLY A 101 -6.30 3.34 -28.35
C GLY A 101 -6.26 2.72 -26.95
N CYS A 102 -5.21 1.98 -26.58
CA CYS A 102 -5.02 1.44 -25.24
C CYS A 102 -4.19 2.40 -24.37
N HIS A 103 -4.82 2.97 -23.34
CA HIS A 103 -4.16 3.88 -22.39
C HIS A 103 -3.97 3.21 -21.04
N LEU A 104 -2.87 3.53 -20.37
CA LEU A 104 -2.57 3.08 -19.01
C LEU A 104 -2.55 4.30 -18.09
N ALA A 105 -3.25 4.25 -16.97
CA ALA A 105 -3.17 5.25 -15.92
C ALA A 105 -2.70 4.61 -14.62
N TRP A 106 -1.89 5.34 -13.86
CA TRP A 106 -1.33 4.86 -12.60
C TRP A 106 -1.66 5.83 -11.48
N VAL A 107 -2.39 5.36 -10.47
CA VAL A 107 -2.62 6.07 -9.20
C VAL A 107 -1.69 5.49 -8.13
N LEU A 108 -1.02 6.33 -7.35
CA LEU A 108 -0.11 5.87 -6.28
C LEU A 108 -0.88 5.17 -5.16
N GLY A 109 -0.32 4.10 -4.61
CA GLY A 109 -0.78 3.52 -3.35
C GLY A 109 0.22 3.73 -2.20
N ASN A 110 -0.09 3.17 -1.03
CA ASN A 110 0.74 3.35 0.16
C ASN A 110 1.89 2.32 0.30
N HIS A 111 1.91 1.27 -0.52
CA HIS A 111 3.02 0.30 -0.59
C HIS A 111 4.04 0.61 -1.69
N ASP A 112 3.69 1.48 -2.63
CA ASP A 112 4.51 1.82 -3.78
C ASP A 112 4.91 3.31 -3.87
N VAL A 113 5.03 3.97 -2.71
CA VAL A 113 5.29 5.42 -2.62
C VAL A 113 6.59 5.87 -3.30
N GLU A 114 7.59 5.01 -3.41
CA GLU A 114 8.84 5.28 -4.12
C GLU A 114 8.62 5.55 -5.62
N LEU A 115 7.51 5.12 -6.21
CA LEU A 115 7.19 5.41 -7.60
C LEU A 115 6.99 6.90 -7.87
N ALA A 116 6.61 7.68 -6.86
CA ALA A 116 6.48 9.13 -6.99
C ALA A 116 7.84 9.84 -7.15
N LEU A 117 8.96 9.11 -6.98
CA LEU A 117 10.30 9.65 -7.18
C LEU A 117 10.62 9.73 -8.69
N PRO A 118 11.04 10.88 -9.22
CA PRO A 118 11.28 11.05 -10.66
C PRO A 118 12.20 10.00 -11.31
N PRO A 119 13.31 9.56 -10.67
CA PRO A 119 14.14 8.50 -11.23
C PRO A 119 13.42 7.15 -11.34
N VAL A 120 12.55 6.84 -10.37
CA VAL A 120 11.82 5.56 -10.30
C VAL A 120 10.69 5.54 -11.32
N GLU A 121 9.90 6.63 -11.40
CA GLU A 121 8.90 6.83 -12.45
C GLU A 121 9.55 6.75 -13.84
N GLY A 122 10.68 7.43 -14.03
CA GLY A 122 11.42 7.43 -15.30
C GLY A 122 11.86 6.03 -15.72
N TRP A 123 12.43 5.25 -14.79
CA TRP A 123 12.83 3.87 -15.03
C TRP A 123 11.64 2.99 -15.45
N LEU A 124 10.52 3.13 -14.74
CA LEU A 124 9.32 2.33 -14.96
C LEU A 124 8.66 2.65 -16.31
N ILE A 125 8.54 3.93 -16.66
CA ILE A 125 8.05 4.32 -17.97
C ILE A 125 8.95 3.72 -19.05
N GLU A 126 10.27 3.83 -18.90
CA GLU A 126 11.22 3.24 -19.85
C GLU A 126 11.06 1.71 -19.96
N ARG A 127 10.85 1.00 -18.85
CA ARG A 127 10.58 -0.45 -18.83
C ARG A 127 9.31 -0.83 -19.60
N LEU A 128 8.29 0.02 -19.56
CA LEU A 128 7.01 -0.23 -20.24
C LEU A 128 7.04 0.20 -21.71
N THR A 129 7.80 1.24 -22.07
CA THR A 129 7.76 1.82 -23.42
C THR A 129 8.96 1.44 -24.28
N GLY A 130 10.09 1.06 -23.69
CA GLY A 130 11.35 0.84 -24.42
C GLY A 130 11.76 2.03 -25.28
N GLY A 131 11.57 3.25 -24.76
CA GLY A 131 11.79 4.50 -25.49
C GLY A 131 10.76 4.87 -26.57
N ASP A 132 9.69 4.09 -26.79
CA ASP A 132 8.66 4.42 -27.78
C ASP A 132 7.82 5.64 -27.35
N SER A 133 7.94 6.74 -28.10
CA SER A 133 7.24 8.00 -27.82
C SER A 133 5.72 7.90 -27.90
N ALA A 134 5.19 7.04 -28.78
CA ALA A 134 3.74 6.88 -28.92
C ALA A 134 3.16 6.08 -27.75
N ALA A 135 3.86 5.05 -27.29
CA ALA A 135 3.52 4.29 -26.09
C ALA A 135 3.62 5.18 -24.84
N ARG A 136 4.69 5.98 -24.72
CA ARG A 136 4.85 6.96 -23.64
C ARG A 136 3.69 7.96 -23.60
N GLY A 137 3.24 8.43 -24.76
CA GLY A 137 2.07 9.33 -24.88
C GLY A 137 0.73 8.69 -24.47
N ARG A 138 0.68 7.38 -24.22
CA ARG A 138 -0.51 6.65 -23.76
C ARG A 138 -0.50 6.34 -22.26
N ILE A 139 0.53 6.75 -21.53
CA ILE A 139 0.64 6.56 -20.08
C ILE A 139 0.28 7.86 -19.35
N PHE A 140 -0.57 7.76 -18.33
CA PHE A 140 -0.91 8.84 -17.40
C PHE A 140 -0.39 8.52 -15.99
N SER A 141 0.45 9.38 -15.44
CA SER A 141 0.95 9.27 -14.07
C SER A 141 0.16 10.16 -13.12
N ALA A 142 -0.45 9.57 -12.10
CA ALA A 142 -1.15 10.25 -11.01
C ALA A 142 -0.49 9.90 -9.66
N LEU A 143 0.80 10.25 -9.54
CA LEU A 143 1.68 9.79 -8.46
C LEU A 143 1.82 10.76 -7.27
N HIS A 144 0.99 11.81 -7.22
CA HIS A 144 1.13 12.90 -6.26
C HIS A 144 -0.15 13.16 -5.45
N GLY A 145 -0.98 12.13 -5.27
CA GLY A 145 -2.18 12.18 -4.42
C GLY A 145 -3.38 12.93 -4.99
N ALA A 146 -3.36 13.31 -6.27
CA ALA A 146 -4.52 13.95 -6.91
C ALA A 146 -5.53 12.96 -7.51
N GLY A 147 -5.18 11.67 -7.55
CA GLY A 147 -5.93 10.65 -8.29
C GLY A 147 -5.91 10.87 -9.81
N PHE A 148 -6.57 9.97 -10.52
CA PHE A 148 -6.76 10.03 -11.96
C PHE A 148 -8.20 10.39 -12.32
N LYS A 149 -8.41 11.57 -12.92
CA LYS A 149 -9.73 12.05 -13.33
C LYS A 149 -9.92 11.96 -14.84
N CYS A 150 -10.99 11.30 -15.28
CA CYS A 150 -11.34 11.17 -16.70
C CYS A 150 -12.86 11.25 -16.94
N LYS A 151 -13.27 11.12 -18.20
CA LYS A 151 -14.65 10.89 -18.61
C LYS A 151 -14.85 9.51 -19.21
N VAL A 152 -15.99 8.89 -18.91
CA VAL A 152 -16.48 7.66 -19.55
C VAL A 152 -17.96 7.83 -19.82
N GLY A 153 -18.40 7.69 -21.07
CA GLY A 153 -19.80 7.89 -21.46
C GLY A 153 -20.37 9.27 -21.07
N GLY A 154 -19.55 10.32 -21.13
CA GLY A 154 -19.92 11.69 -20.72
C GLY A 154 -20.01 11.92 -19.21
N LYS A 155 -19.76 10.91 -18.37
CA LYS A 155 -19.72 11.01 -16.90
C LYS A 155 -18.29 11.20 -16.42
N GLN A 156 -18.11 11.97 -15.35
CA GLN A 156 -16.81 12.13 -14.72
C GLN A 156 -16.55 10.95 -13.78
N VAL A 157 -15.33 10.42 -13.83
CA VAL A 157 -14.84 9.37 -12.94
C VAL A 157 -13.54 9.86 -12.31
N LEU A 158 -13.41 9.70 -11.00
CA LEU A 158 -12.20 9.96 -10.24
C LEU A 158 -11.73 8.64 -9.63
N CYS A 159 -10.50 8.24 -9.95
CA CYS A 159 -9.85 7.08 -9.36
C CYS A 159 -8.86 7.57 -8.29
N ILE A 160 -9.08 7.13 -7.07
CA ILE A 160 -8.17 7.29 -5.92
C ILE A 160 -7.91 5.92 -5.32
N HIS A 161 -6.78 5.74 -4.66
CA HIS A 161 -6.41 4.43 -4.12
C HIS A 161 -7.29 4.07 -2.90
N GLY A 162 -7.54 5.04 -2.02
CA GLY A 162 -8.33 4.87 -0.80
C GLY A 162 -7.56 5.17 0.47
N ASN A 163 -6.22 5.23 0.40
CA ASN A 163 -5.38 5.62 1.55
C ASN A 163 -5.62 7.08 2.01
N GLU A 164 -6.27 7.90 1.18
CA GLU A 164 -6.60 9.29 1.48
C GLU A 164 -7.61 9.44 2.62
N VAL A 165 -8.39 8.38 2.89
CA VAL A 165 -9.41 8.34 3.95
C VAL A 165 -9.15 7.24 5.00
N ASP A 166 -7.99 6.60 4.94
CA ASP A 166 -7.58 5.54 5.87
C ASP A 166 -6.53 6.05 6.86
N ASP A 167 -6.90 6.14 8.14
CA ASP A 167 -6.02 6.63 9.20
C ASP A 167 -4.82 5.72 9.51
N TRP A 168 -4.84 4.48 9.04
CA TRP A 168 -3.68 3.59 9.10
C TRP A 168 -2.68 3.87 8.00
N ASN A 169 -3.17 4.18 6.79
CA ASN A 169 -2.38 4.12 5.56
C ASN A 169 -2.18 5.49 4.90
N VAL A 170 -2.64 6.58 5.51
CA VAL A 170 -2.51 7.94 4.97
C VAL A 170 -1.07 8.33 4.62
N ILE A 171 -0.91 8.92 3.44
CA ILE A 171 0.39 9.38 2.92
C ILE A 171 0.50 10.89 3.09
N ASP A 172 1.66 11.35 3.58
CA ASP A 172 2.02 12.76 3.55
C ASP A 172 2.56 13.14 2.16
N TYR A 173 1.65 13.41 1.22
CA TYR A 173 2.03 13.76 -0.16
C TYR A 173 2.86 15.05 -0.25
N LEU A 174 2.75 15.96 0.72
CA LEU A 174 3.58 17.15 0.78
C LEU A 174 5.03 16.78 1.14
N ALA A 175 5.22 15.94 2.16
CA ALA A 175 6.54 15.41 2.48
C ALA A 175 7.12 14.61 1.31
N LEU A 176 6.31 13.81 0.61
CA LEU A 176 6.75 13.04 -0.56
C LEU A 176 7.24 13.96 -1.68
N LEU A 177 6.50 15.03 -1.98
CA LEU A 177 6.90 16.05 -2.94
C LEU A 177 8.21 16.75 -2.51
N GLN A 178 8.36 17.07 -1.23
CA GLN A 178 9.59 17.69 -0.71
C GLN A 178 10.79 16.76 -0.88
N THR A 179 10.62 15.47 -0.61
CA THR A 179 11.65 14.45 -0.83
C THR A 179 12.01 14.30 -2.30
N ALA A 180 11.02 14.18 -3.20
CA ALA A 180 11.27 14.12 -4.64
C ALA A 180 12.05 15.35 -5.13
N ARG A 181 11.72 16.55 -4.63
CA ARG A 181 12.45 17.78 -4.93
C ARG A 181 13.88 17.78 -4.39
N ALA A 182 14.11 17.26 -3.20
CA ALA A 182 15.43 17.18 -2.59
C ALA A 182 16.36 16.25 -3.39
N ILE A 183 15.87 15.04 -3.71
CA ILE A 183 16.58 14.06 -4.53
C ILE A 183 16.94 14.64 -5.89
N ASN A 184 15.99 15.28 -6.58
CA ASN A 184 16.25 15.87 -7.89
C ASN A 184 17.21 17.07 -7.87
N ARG A 185 17.51 17.61 -6.69
CA ARG A 185 18.47 18.70 -6.47
C ARG A 185 19.77 18.21 -5.83
N GLU A 186 19.90 16.91 -5.63
CA GLU A 186 21.06 16.29 -4.97
C GLU A 186 21.33 16.90 -3.57
N VAL A 187 20.26 17.15 -2.81
CA VAL A 187 20.32 17.59 -1.41
C VAL A 187 19.68 16.58 -0.49
N GLU A 188 20.07 16.61 0.78
CA GLU A 188 19.53 15.72 1.80
C GLU A 188 18.00 15.82 1.87
N PRO A 189 17.26 14.71 1.70
CA PRO A 189 15.82 14.70 1.81
C PRO A 189 15.38 14.88 3.27
N PRO A 190 14.16 15.41 3.51
CA PRO A 190 13.59 15.41 4.85
C PRO A 190 13.41 13.99 5.37
N GLU A 191 13.40 13.82 6.70
CA GLU A 191 13.11 12.54 7.33
C GLU A 191 11.70 12.07 6.97
N TRP A 192 11.57 10.78 6.60
CA TRP A 192 10.29 10.19 6.24
C TRP A 192 9.55 9.62 7.47
N ASP A 193 8.46 10.28 7.88
CA ASP A 193 7.57 9.80 8.96
C ASP A 193 6.45 8.90 8.41
N ALA A 194 6.79 7.64 8.15
CA ALA A 194 5.86 6.65 7.60
C ALA A 194 4.61 6.42 8.48
N CYS A 195 3.48 6.13 7.82
CA CYS A 195 2.18 5.88 8.44
C CYS A 195 2.19 4.65 9.35
N ALA A 196 1.13 4.50 10.14
CA ALA A 196 1.01 3.39 11.09
C ALA A 196 1.00 2.02 10.39
N GLY A 197 0.34 1.90 9.23
CA GLY A 197 0.28 0.69 8.42
C GLY A 197 1.67 0.24 7.95
N THR A 198 2.46 1.12 7.35
CA THR A 198 3.85 0.83 6.95
C THR A 198 4.71 0.37 8.13
N ARG A 199 4.57 1.03 9.30
CA ARG A 199 5.29 0.63 10.53
C ARG A 199 4.84 -0.75 11.01
N MET A 200 3.54 -1.03 10.99
CA MET A 200 3.00 -2.36 11.31
C MET A 200 3.63 -3.44 10.42
N VAL A 201 3.67 -3.20 9.11
CA VAL A 201 4.23 -4.14 8.14
C VAL A 201 5.70 -4.42 8.45
N ILE A 202 6.53 -3.38 8.52
CA ILE A 202 7.99 -3.51 8.64
C ILE A 202 8.43 -3.99 10.02
N ASP A 203 7.86 -3.48 11.11
CA ASP A 203 8.35 -3.73 12.47
C ASP A 203 7.82 -5.04 13.08
N ILE A 204 6.66 -5.48 12.59
CA ILE A 204 5.87 -6.56 13.19
C ILE A 204 5.58 -7.63 12.14
N MET A 205 4.81 -7.30 11.09
CA MET A 205 4.21 -8.32 10.21
C MET A 205 5.25 -9.07 9.37
N ASN A 206 6.27 -8.41 8.82
CA ASN A 206 7.28 -9.08 7.99
C ASN A 206 8.02 -10.21 8.73
N ASP A 207 8.17 -10.12 10.05
CA ASP A 207 8.73 -11.22 10.85
C ASP A 207 7.73 -12.35 11.06
N ILE A 208 6.44 -12.03 11.22
CA ILE A 208 5.38 -13.03 11.39
C ILE A 208 5.15 -13.77 10.07
N LYS A 209 4.98 -13.04 8.97
CA LYS A 209 4.75 -13.57 7.62
C LYS A 209 5.86 -14.51 7.16
N ARG A 210 7.10 -14.30 7.61
CA ARG A 210 8.22 -15.22 7.34
C ARG A 210 8.00 -16.63 7.89
N GLU A 211 7.29 -16.74 9.01
CA GLU A 211 6.97 -18.04 9.63
C GLU A 211 5.53 -18.49 9.32
N TYR A 212 4.61 -17.55 9.14
CA TYR A 212 3.18 -17.78 8.93
C TYR A 212 2.66 -16.92 7.77
N PRO A 213 2.95 -17.26 6.51
CA PRO A 213 2.55 -16.45 5.35
C PRO A 213 1.03 -16.27 5.19
N PHE A 214 0.25 -17.24 5.66
CA PHE A 214 -1.22 -17.20 5.56
C PHE A 214 -1.88 -16.10 6.40
N ILE A 215 -1.14 -15.44 7.29
CA ILE A 215 -1.67 -14.41 8.18
C ILE A 215 -2.28 -13.23 7.41
N ASP A 216 -1.76 -12.91 6.23
CA ASP A 216 -2.29 -11.82 5.40
C ASP A 216 -3.68 -12.11 4.84
N LEU A 217 -4.05 -13.39 4.79
CA LEU A 217 -5.37 -13.85 4.36
C LEU A 217 -6.39 -13.82 5.51
N LEU A 218 -5.96 -13.56 6.75
CA LEU A 218 -6.84 -13.51 7.90
C LEU A 218 -7.50 -12.14 8.01
N LYS A 219 -8.78 -12.10 7.65
CA LYS A 219 -9.66 -10.96 7.85
C LYS A 219 -10.90 -11.41 8.64
N PRO A 220 -11.51 -10.58 9.49
CA PRO A 220 -11.05 -9.24 9.88
C PRO A 220 -9.81 -9.29 10.78
N GLU A 221 -8.92 -8.32 10.65
CA GLU A 221 -7.58 -8.31 11.24
C GLU A 221 -7.63 -8.37 12.78
N THR A 222 -8.55 -7.62 13.39
CA THR A 222 -8.69 -7.54 14.85
C THR A 222 -9.37 -8.77 15.45
N GLN A 223 -10.32 -9.36 14.72
CA GLN A 223 -11.17 -10.45 15.20
C GLN A 223 -10.59 -11.84 14.88
N ALA A 224 -9.80 -11.96 13.81
CA ALA A 224 -9.26 -13.23 13.32
C ALA A 224 -7.73 -13.25 13.33
N ALA A 225 -7.08 -12.27 12.69
CA ALA A 225 -5.62 -12.32 12.53
C ALA A 225 -4.89 -12.20 13.87
N LEU A 226 -5.29 -11.24 14.72
CA LEU A 226 -4.65 -11.01 16.00
C LEU A 226 -4.81 -12.22 16.95
N PRO A 227 -6.01 -12.79 17.19
CA PRO A 227 -6.14 -14.00 18.00
C PRO A 227 -5.37 -15.20 17.45
N ALA A 228 -5.35 -15.37 16.11
CA ALA A 228 -4.58 -16.43 15.47
C ALA A 228 -3.08 -16.28 15.77
N VAL A 229 -2.51 -15.07 15.65
CA VAL A 229 -1.11 -14.78 16.00
C VAL A 229 -0.82 -15.12 17.45
N VAL A 230 -1.70 -14.70 18.36
CA VAL A 230 -1.54 -14.96 19.81
C VAL A 230 -1.51 -16.46 20.07
N ALA A 231 -2.40 -17.22 19.42
CA ALA A 231 -2.49 -18.67 19.59
C ALA A 231 -1.29 -19.42 18.99
N ILE A 232 -0.85 -19.07 17.78
CA ILE A 232 0.15 -19.84 17.04
C ILE A 232 1.59 -19.37 17.28
N ALA A 233 1.77 -18.12 17.67
CA ALA A 233 3.08 -17.50 17.76
C ALA A 233 3.20 -16.48 18.91
N PRO A 234 2.99 -16.93 20.17
CA PRO A 234 2.98 -16.04 21.35
C PRO A 234 4.32 -15.34 21.59
N LYS A 235 5.42 -15.84 21.00
CA LYS A 235 6.72 -15.15 21.02
C LYS A 235 6.67 -13.74 20.41
N PHE A 236 5.74 -13.47 19.48
CA PHE A 236 5.55 -12.15 18.90
C PHE A 236 4.82 -11.17 19.85
N LEU A 237 4.20 -11.65 20.94
CA LEU A 237 3.65 -10.79 22.00
C LEU A 237 4.73 -9.95 22.69
N ARG A 238 6.00 -10.39 22.68
CA ARG A 238 7.13 -9.59 23.19
C ARG A 238 7.36 -8.30 22.40
N LYS A 239 6.73 -8.18 21.22
CA LYS A 239 6.71 -6.94 20.42
C LYS A 239 5.59 -5.97 20.82
N ALA A 240 4.85 -6.20 21.91
CA ALA A 240 3.76 -5.33 22.37
C ALA A 240 4.17 -3.84 22.50
N SER A 241 5.42 -3.55 22.89
CA SER A 241 5.92 -2.17 22.93
C SER A 241 6.04 -1.51 21.55
N ARG A 242 6.33 -2.28 20.49
CA ARG A 242 6.31 -1.80 19.09
C ARG A 242 4.87 -1.55 18.63
N LEU A 243 3.95 -2.45 18.99
CA LEU A 243 2.52 -2.27 18.70
C LEU A 243 1.97 -0.98 19.34
N GLY A 244 2.36 -0.67 20.58
CA GLY A 244 2.01 0.60 21.23
C GLY A 244 2.49 1.84 20.46
N LYS A 245 3.70 1.80 19.88
CA LYS A 245 4.23 2.89 19.03
C LYS A 245 3.43 3.04 17.73
N VAL A 246 3.05 1.91 17.11
CA VAL A 246 2.21 1.91 15.90
C VAL A 246 0.85 2.53 16.19
N LEU A 247 0.20 2.15 17.29
CA LEU A 247 -1.10 2.73 17.70
C LEU A 247 -1.01 4.23 18.03
N ALA A 248 0.07 4.66 18.69
CA ALA A 248 0.30 6.09 18.95
C ALA A 248 0.48 6.88 17.64
N LYS A 249 1.16 6.29 16.64
CA LYS A 249 1.30 6.89 15.30
C LYS A 249 -0.05 6.97 14.58
N LYS A 250 -0.87 5.93 14.61
CA LYS A 250 -2.23 5.94 14.04
C LYS A 250 -3.06 7.08 14.62
N SER A 251 -3.09 7.21 15.95
CA SER A 251 -3.81 8.32 16.61
C SER A 251 -3.31 9.70 16.19
N LYS A 252 -1.98 9.87 16.04
CA LYS A 252 -1.38 11.11 15.54
C LYS A 252 -1.78 11.39 14.09
N ASP A 253 -1.80 10.39 13.22
CA ASP A 253 -2.14 10.54 11.81
C ASP A 253 -3.63 10.85 11.62
N ARG A 254 -4.52 10.19 12.38
CA ARG A 254 -5.94 10.55 12.47
C ARG A 254 -6.14 12.02 12.88
N ASP A 255 -5.49 12.46 13.96
CA ASP A 255 -5.56 13.86 14.41
C ASP A 255 -5.07 14.86 13.34
N ARG A 256 -4.08 14.46 12.52
CA ARG A 256 -3.58 15.28 11.42
C ARG A 256 -4.56 15.31 10.25
N MET A 257 -5.22 14.19 9.94
CA MET A 257 -6.28 14.11 8.93
C MET A 257 -7.48 14.98 9.33
N ASP A 258 -7.96 14.86 10.56
CA ASP A 258 -9.10 15.64 11.09
C ASP A 258 -8.83 17.16 11.04
N LYS A 259 -7.56 17.56 11.15
CA LYS A 259 -7.11 18.96 11.06
C LYS A 259 -6.77 19.41 9.63
N GLY A 260 -6.92 18.55 8.62
CA GLY A 260 -6.61 18.83 7.22
C GLY A 260 -5.11 18.91 6.89
N PHE A 261 -4.23 18.46 7.79
CA PHE A 261 -2.79 18.40 7.53
C PHE A 261 -2.38 17.22 6.65
N LEU A 262 -3.26 16.23 6.49
CA LEU A 262 -3.08 15.05 5.66
C LEU A 262 -4.39 14.78 4.91
N GLY A 263 -4.48 15.23 3.65
CA GLY A 263 -5.37 14.67 2.61
C GLY A 263 -6.90 14.72 2.76
N ALA A 264 -7.50 15.04 3.90
CA ALA A 264 -8.96 14.91 4.04
C ALA A 264 -9.75 16.17 3.63
N GLU A 265 -10.45 16.11 2.50
CA GLU A 265 -11.78 16.72 2.38
C GLU A 265 -12.78 15.67 2.92
N SER A 266 -13.47 16.01 4.02
CA SER A 266 -14.27 15.07 4.80
C SER A 266 -15.44 14.46 3.99
N GLU A 267 -15.52 13.13 3.93
CA GLU A 267 -16.82 12.44 3.90
C GLU A 267 -16.96 11.57 5.15
N ALA A 268 -18.04 11.81 5.89
CA ALA A 268 -18.37 11.08 7.10
C ALA A 268 -18.78 9.64 6.75
N GLY A 269 -17.94 8.67 7.12
CA GLY A 269 -18.19 7.24 6.94
C GLY A 269 -17.91 6.46 8.23
N GLU A 270 -18.90 5.65 8.62
CA GLU A 270 -19.02 4.65 9.71
C GLU A 270 -17.98 4.62 10.86
N THR A 271 -18.49 4.87 12.07
CA THR A 271 -17.77 4.69 13.33
C THR A 271 -17.48 3.21 13.61
N LEU A 272 -16.25 2.78 13.32
CA LEU A 272 -15.66 1.57 13.90
C LEU A 272 -15.50 1.75 15.43
N PRO A 273 -15.52 0.65 16.23
CA PRO A 273 -15.33 0.70 17.67
C PRO A 273 -14.00 1.38 18.03
N SER A 274 -13.99 2.08 19.16
CA SER A 274 -12.86 2.93 19.53
C SER A 274 -11.62 2.10 19.87
N ASP A 275 -10.43 2.63 19.54
CA ASP A 275 -9.15 1.98 19.86
C ASP A 275 -8.96 1.72 21.38
N GLN A 276 -9.68 2.48 22.22
CA GLN A 276 -9.72 2.28 23.68
C GLN A 276 -10.52 1.04 24.10
N GLU A 277 -11.58 0.68 23.36
CA GLU A 277 -12.35 -0.54 23.61
C GLU A 277 -11.54 -1.78 23.22
N LEU A 278 -10.87 -1.73 22.06
CA LEU A 278 -9.98 -2.80 21.59
C LEU A 278 -8.78 -3.02 22.53
N ALA A 279 -8.15 -1.95 23.01
CA ALA A 279 -7.05 -2.04 23.97
C ALA A 279 -7.50 -2.60 25.33
N ARG A 280 -8.71 -2.26 25.79
CA ARG A 280 -9.28 -2.77 27.06
C ARG A 280 -9.64 -4.24 26.97
N GLU A 281 -10.28 -4.66 25.89
CA GLU A 281 -10.66 -6.06 25.64
C GLU A 281 -9.42 -6.96 25.53
N PHE A 282 -8.34 -6.43 24.93
CA PHE A 282 -7.07 -7.12 24.77
C PHE A 282 -6.22 -7.18 26.06
N LEU A 283 -6.09 -6.07 26.80
CA LEU A 283 -5.36 -6.07 28.07
C LEU A 283 -6.10 -6.85 29.17
N GLY A 284 -7.43 -6.82 29.17
CA GLY A 284 -8.27 -7.57 30.10
C GLY A 284 -8.27 -9.08 29.86
N SER A 285 -8.08 -9.53 28.61
CA SER A 285 -7.99 -10.96 28.28
C SER A 285 -6.56 -11.53 28.40
N ALA A 286 -5.52 -10.72 28.16
CA ALA A 286 -4.13 -11.13 28.30
C ALA A 286 -3.63 -11.15 29.76
N PHE A 287 -4.22 -10.32 30.61
CA PHE A 287 -4.00 -10.32 32.06
C PHE A 287 -5.31 -10.70 32.75
N GLY A 288 -5.62 -12.01 32.77
CA GLY A 288 -6.70 -12.52 33.62
C GLY A 288 -6.57 -11.95 35.03
N GLU A 289 -7.70 -11.54 35.61
CA GLU A 289 -7.81 -10.96 36.95
C GLU A 289 -6.76 -11.55 37.89
N LEU A 290 -5.79 -10.72 38.31
CA LEU A 290 -4.89 -11.08 39.40
C LEU A 290 -5.78 -11.48 40.58
N PRO A 291 -5.63 -12.71 41.13
CA PRO A 291 -6.43 -13.10 42.28
C PRO A 291 -6.18 -12.08 43.40
N PRO A 292 -7.22 -11.68 44.15
CA PRO A 292 -7.07 -10.66 45.18
C PRO A 292 -5.97 -11.10 46.14
N ALA A 293 -5.07 -10.17 46.45
CA ALA A 293 -3.99 -10.37 47.40
C ALA A 293 -4.58 -10.97 48.69
N ARG A 294 -4.08 -12.15 49.08
CA ARG A 294 -4.41 -12.73 50.38
C ARG A 294 -4.03 -11.71 51.44
N ALA A 295 -5.03 -11.16 52.12
CA ALA A 295 -4.83 -10.41 53.34
C ALA A 295 -4.13 -11.34 54.34
N THR A 296 -2.90 -10.99 54.68
CA THR A 296 -2.22 -11.52 55.86
C THR A 296 -2.93 -10.98 57.09
N THR A 297 -3.83 -11.77 57.67
CA THR A 297 -4.25 -11.57 59.06
C THR A 297 -3.24 -12.28 59.94
N ASP A 298 -2.32 -11.51 60.52
CA ASP A 298 -1.61 -11.92 61.72
C ASP A 298 -2.47 -11.60 62.96
N ALA A 299 -2.28 -12.43 63.98
CA ALA A 299 -2.78 -12.36 65.35
C ALA A 299 -4.19 -12.91 65.63
N GLU A 300 -4.24 -14.10 66.23
CA GLU A 300 -4.61 -14.24 67.66
C GLU A 300 -4.25 -15.65 68.17
N ARG A 301 -3.23 -15.72 69.04
CA ARG A 301 -3.15 -16.71 70.11
C ARG A 301 -3.30 -15.92 71.41
N CYS A 302 -4.22 -16.37 72.28
CA CYS A 302 -4.40 -16.05 73.70
C CYS A 302 -4.10 -14.61 74.18
#